data_AF-A0A2K2H5F2-F1
#
_entry.id   AF-A0A2K2H5F2-F1
#
_cell.length_a   1.000
_cell.length_b   1.000
_cell.length_c   1.000
_cell.angle_alpha   90.00
_cell.angle_beta   90.00
_cell.angle_gamma   90.00
#
_symmetry.space_group_name_H-M   'P 1'
#
loop_
_entity.id
_entity.type
_entity.pdbx_description
1 polymer ?
#
loop_
_entity_poly.entity_id
_entity_poly.type
_entity_poly.pdbx_seq_one_letter_code
_entity_poly.pdbx_strand_id
1 'polypeptide(L)'
;MEVDSMLSKKVMVFVVIIVLAITTSAFGDEVRGSATVGYKWSLNDKVKNEALEKAKLDAWGKYTSKFPRARMSIYQTRLKSQFLNNLDQFMSYQIEGERNDKKNDRYSVAIRAKINDVAVDDLFTRNSAAGSANDSQLSDFGSLFIARVQVQQKNYKKRVVDVTRSESSSVVEQTTGISNAGDVDAVNTKDMTVKESGGSVTQKRAETVYEVSEDYNTSLADVVSERLEDAGYSPLEYEDLTDCGAPFLEDVYEEFRSNAKMGSRMVKSIRNAAIDCGWSYFGMGEVTLSGHRVDPATGLKAVDANVSYKVWRIEDGRSRRVASVRNKTFTAMHTNEVAAEQEAVIKAADYALKTVIAKLQAKEVR
;
A
#
# COMPACT_ATOMS: atom_id res chain seq x y z
N MET A 1 25.88 19.39 66.21
CA MET A 1 24.98 18.38 65.61
C MET A 1 24.98 18.67 64.13
N GLU A 2 25.91 18.04 63.41
CA GLU A 2 25.61 16.90 62.52
C GLU A 2 24.78 17.37 61.33
N VAL A 3 25.21 17.27 60.07
CA VAL A 3 25.87 16.15 59.42
C VAL A 3 26.74 16.65 58.26
N ASP A 4 27.94 16.09 58.17
CA ASP A 4 28.85 16.20 57.04
C ASP A 4 28.73 14.94 56.15
N SER A 5 29.16 15.05 54.88
CA SER A 5 29.41 13.94 53.92
C SER A 5 28.16 13.21 53.37
N MET A 6 27.89 13.06 52.07
CA MET A 6 28.81 12.59 51.02
C MET A 6 28.20 12.75 49.61
N LEU A 7 29.05 13.16 48.66
CA LEU A 7 28.81 13.15 47.22
C LEU A 7 28.51 11.73 46.68
N SER A 8 27.53 11.62 45.78
CA SER A 8 27.65 10.79 44.56
C SER A 8 26.45 11.03 43.64
N LYS A 9 26.55 12.07 42.80
CA LYS A 9 25.70 12.24 41.61
C LYS A 9 26.04 11.15 40.60
N LYS A 10 25.13 10.20 40.35
CA LYS A 10 25.14 9.38 39.13
C LYS A 10 24.07 9.92 38.18
N VAL A 11 24.42 10.96 37.44
CA VAL A 11 23.66 11.42 36.27
C VAL A 11 24.01 10.46 35.14
N MET A 12 23.03 9.65 34.76
CA MET A 12 23.07 8.77 33.60
C MET A 12 22.95 9.63 32.33
N VAL A 13 24.07 9.92 31.66
CA VAL A 13 24.09 10.66 30.41
C VAL A 13 23.75 9.71 29.26
N PHE A 14 22.58 9.94 28.64
CA PHE A 14 22.18 9.33 27.38
C PHE A 14 22.82 10.14 26.25
N VAL A 15 23.88 9.61 25.63
CA VAL A 15 24.46 10.23 24.42
C VAL A 15 23.78 9.62 23.21
N VAL A 16 22.90 10.39 22.57
CA VAL A 16 22.36 10.08 21.23
C VAL A 16 23.31 10.69 20.20
N ILE A 17 24.12 9.85 19.57
CA ILE A 17 24.92 10.23 18.39
C ILE A 17 24.02 10.09 17.16
N ILE A 18 23.62 11.23 16.58
CA ILE A 18 23.00 11.29 15.26
C ILE A 18 24.15 11.38 14.25
N VAL A 19 24.47 10.26 13.59
CA VAL A 19 25.29 10.25 12.38
C VAL A 19 24.34 10.26 11.19
N LEU A 20 24.33 11.37 10.45
CA LEU A 20 23.82 11.40 9.09
C LEU A 20 24.79 10.58 8.23
N ALA A 21 24.42 9.34 7.93
CA ALA A 21 25.08 8.56 6.88
C ALA A 21 24.37 8.84 5.56
N ILE A 22 25.14 9.32 4.58
CA ILE A 22 24.73 9.33 3.18
C ILE A 22 24.55 7.87 2.76
N THR A 23 23.31 7.42 2.60
CA THR A 23 23.02 6.07 2.12
C THR A 23 23.27 6.02 0.63
N THR A 24 24.34 5.33 0.22
CA THR A 24 24.37 4.71 -1.10
C THR A 24 23.26 3.67 -1.13
N SER A 25 22.28 3.85 -2.01
CA SER A 25 21.17 2.92 -2.25
C SER A 25 21.71 1.61 -2.82
N ALA A 26 22.22 0.75 -1.95
CA ALA A 26 22.61 -0.59 -2.36
C ALA A 26 21.33 -1.44 -2.35
N PHE A 27 20.79 -1.72 -3.54
CA PHE A 27 19.62 -2.58 -3.76
C PHE A 27 19.63 -3.80 -2.80
N GLY A 28 18.60 -3.91 -1.96
CA GLY A 28 18.37 -4.99 -0.99
C GLY A 28 17.59 -4.53 0.24
N ASP A 29 16.54 -5.27 0.63
CA ASP A 29 15.77 -5.02 1.85
C ASP A 29 16.63 -5.30 3.10
N GLU A 30 16.79 -4.30 3.97
CA GLU A 30 17.50 -4.45 5.24
C GLU A 30 16.54 -4.92 6.34
N VAL A 31 16.85 -6.05 6.97
CA VAL A 31 15.99 -6.65 7.99
C VAL A 31 16.81 -7.01 9.24
N ARG A 32 16.34 -6.59 10.40
CA ARG A 32 16.98 -6.92 11.68
C ARG A 32 16.56 -8.29 12.19
N GLY A 33 17.54 -9.14 12.47
CA GLY A 33 17.35 -10.44 13.12
C GLY A 33 17.93 -10.45 14.52
N SER A 34 17.32 -11.18 15.44
CA SER A 34 17.92 -11.44 16.75
C SER A 34 17.56 -12.80 17.30
N ALA A 35 18.45 -13.33 18.13
CA ALA A 35 18.19 -14.58 18.84
C ALA A 35 18.86 -14.57 20.20
N THR A 36 18.31 -15.39 21.10
CA THR A 36 18.88 -15.67 22.41
C THR A 36 18.91 -17.17 22.63
N VAL A 37 20.07 -17.68 23.03
CA VAL A 37 20.30 -19.11 23.32
C VAL A 37 20.82 -19.27 24.74
N GLY A 38 20.41 -20.34 25.40
CA GLY A 38 20.94 -20.72 26.71
C GLY A 38 22.22 -21.55 26.57
N TYR A 39 23.14 -21.42 27.51
CA TYR A 39 24.29 -22.32 27.69
C TYR A 39 24.30 -22.87 29.13
N LYS A 40 25.13 -23.87 29.42
CA LYS A 40 25.16 -24.51 30.76
C LYS A 40 26.41 -24.27 31.58
N TRP A 41 27.58 -24.17 30.94
CA TRP A 41 28.86 -24.11 31.64
C TRP A 41 29.64 -22.87 31.25
N SER A 42 29.84 -22.69 29.95
CA SER A 42 30.52 -21.53 29.41
C SER A 42 30.00 -21.22 28.02
N LEU A 43 30.08 -19.94 27.66
CA LEU A 43 29.88 -19.50 26.29
C LEU A 43 31.05 -20.01 25.45
N ASN A 44 30.74 -20.76 24.39
CA ASN A 44 31.70 -21.24 23.41
C ASN A 44 31.23 -20.88 22.00
N ASP A 45 32.08 -21.13 21.00
CA ASP A 45 31.78 -20.76 19.61
C ASP A 45 30.59 -21.52 19.04
N LYS A 46 30.30 -22.74 19.53
CA LYS A 46 29.11 -23.49 19.13
C LYS A 46 27.82 -22.76 19.53
N VAL A 47 27.76 -22.25 20.76
CA VAL A 47 26.61 -21.46 21.26
C VAL A 47 26.50 -20.14 20.50
N LYS A 48 27.63 -19.47 20.21
CA LYS A 48 27.63 -18.24 19.40
C LYS A 48 27.10 -18.48 17.99
N ASN A 49 27.59 -19.53 17.33
CA ASN A 49 27.15 -19.91 15.99
C ASN A 49 25.68 -20.32 15.98
N GLU A 50 25.19 -21.05 16.99
CA GLU A 50 23.77 -21.38 17.10
C GLU A 50 22.89 -20.13 17.25
N ALA A 51 23.32 -19.16 18.08
CA ALA A 51 22.61 -17.90 18.21
C ALA A 51 22.60 -17.12 16.89
N LEU A 52 23.72 -17.10 16.18
CA LEU A 52 23.86 -16.42 14.91
C LEU A 52 22.94 -17.04 13.85
N GLU A 53 22.93 -18.35 13.70
CA GLU A 53 22.02 -19.06 12.79
C GLU A 53 20.55 -18.78 13.13
N LYS A 54 20.18 -18.80 14.41
CA LYS A 54 18.81 -18.42 14.83
C LYS A 54 18.48 -16.96 14.52
N ALA A 55 19.45 -16.05 14.63
CA ALA A 55 19.24 -14.64 14.28
C ALA A 55 19.08 -14.44 12.77
N LYS A 56 19.82 -15.18 11.94
CA LYS A 56 19.60 -15.23 10.48
C LYS A 56 18.19 -15.73 10.15
N LEU A 57 17.76 -16.82 10.78
CA LEU A 57 16.41 -17.37 10.60
C LEU A 57 15.32 -16.38 11.03
N ASP A 58 15.52 -15.62 12.11
CA ASP A 58 14.60 -14.57 12.54
C ASP A 58 14.53 -13.41 11.53
N ALA A 59 15.67 -12.94 11.02
CA ALA A 59 15.71 -11.93 9.95
C ALA A 59 14.98 -12.42 8.68
N TRP A 60 15.26 -13.65 8.25
CA TRP A 60 14.60 -14.27 7.09
C TRP A 60 13.09 -14.46 7.31
N GLY A 61 12.68 -14.86 8.51
CA GLY A 61 11.27 -14.96 8.89
C GLY A 61 10.55 -13.61 8.77
N LYS A 62 11.17 -12.53 9.25
CA LYS A 62 10.65 -11.16 9.12
C LYS A 62 10.59 -10.70 7.67
N TYR A 63 11.62 -10.98 6.87
CA TYR A 63 11.64 -10.68 5.44
C TYR A 63 10.48 -11.38 4.72
N THR A 64 10.40 -12.71 4.83
CA THR A 64 9.35 -13.51 4.18
C THR A 64 7.95 -13.15 4.67
N SER A 65 7.77 -12.67 5.90
CA SER A 65 6.46 -12.23 6.41
C SER A 65 5.81 -11.12 5.59
N LYS A 66 6.60 -10.35 4.83
CA LYS A 66 6.13 -9.30 3.92
C LYS A 66 5.57 -9.86 2.59
N PHE A 67 5.78 -11.14 2.31
CA PHE A 67 5.35 -11.74 1.05
C PHE A 67 3.83 -11.67 0.86
N PRO A 68 3.35 -11.37 -0.37
CA PRO A 68 1.96 -11.57 -0.71
C PRO A 68 1.52 -13.01 -0.47
N ARG A 69 0.25 -13.22 -0.11
CA ARG A 69 -0.31 -14.55 0.21
C ARG A 69 0.04 -15.64 -0.81
N ALA A 70 -0.03 -15.32 -2.10
CA ALA A 70 0.29 -16.28 -3.17
C ALA A 70 1.77 -16.69 -3.12
N ARG A 71 2.67 -15.71 -3.04
CA ARG A 71 4.12 -15.92 -2.91
C ARG A 71 4.48 -16.68 -1.63
N MET A 72 3.87 -16.32 -0.50
CA MET A 72 4.02 -17.02 0.77
C MET A 72 3.58 -18.50 0.67
N SER A 73 2.50 -18.78 -0.06
CA SER A 73 2.06 -20.16 -0.30
C SER A 73 3.13 -20.96 -1.04
N ILE A 74 3.69 -20.42 -2.13
CA ILE A 74 4.77 -21.08 -2.89
C ILE A 74 6.01 -21.30 -2.01
N TYR A 75 6.39 -20.28 -1.25
CA TYR A 75 7.50 -20.37 -0.30
C TYR A 75 7.29 -21.55 0.65
N GLN A 76 6.15 -21.60 1.34
CA GLN A 76 5.87 -22.61 2.36
C GLN A 76 5.78 -24.03 1.79
N THR A 77 5.18 -24.21 0.61
CA THR A 77 4.89 -25.55 0.07
C THR A 77 6.01 -26.12 -0.80
N ARG A 78 6.82 -25.27 -1.45
CA ARG A 78 7.80 -25.72 -2.45
C ARG A 78 9.24 -25.30 -2.16
N LEU A 79 9.46 -24.07 -1.68
CA LEU A 79 10.80 -23.46 -1.68
C LEU A 79 11.45 -23.31 -0.30
N LYS A 80 10.70 -23.49 0.80
CA LYS A 80 11.18 -23.20 2.16
C LYS A 80 12.48 -23.94 2.48
N SER A 81 12.56 -25.23 2.18
CA SER A 81 13.78 -26.01 2.43
C SER A 81 14.96 -25.51 1.60
N GLN A 82 14.75 -25.18 0.32
CA GLN A 82 15.81 -24.67 -0.56
C GLN A 82 16.39 -23.35 -0.04
N PHE A 83 15.53 -22.43 0.41
CA PHE A 83 15.96 -21.17 1.01
C PHE A 83 16.71 -21.41 2.34
N LEU A 84 16.12 -22.17 3.26
CA LEU A 84 16.70 -22.33 4.61
C LEU A 84 18.03 -23.11 4.59
N ASN A 85 18.21 -24.04 3.65
CA ASN A 85 19.45 -24.80 3.52
C ASN A 85 20.58 -24.00 2.86
N ASN A 86 20.26 -22.91 2.15
CA ASN A 86 21.23 -22.10 1.40
C ASN A 86 21.10 -20.62 1.75
N LEU A 87 20.74 -20.31 3.00
CA LEU A 87 20.32 -18.97 3.40
C LEU A 87 21.40 -17.90 3.10
N ASP A 88 22.67 -18.26 3.27
CA ASP A 88 23.81 -17.38 3.00
C ASP A 88 23.97 -16.97 1.52
N GLN A 89 23.30 -17.65 0.57
CA GLN A 89 23.25 -17.22 -0.84
C GLN A 89 22.26 -16.07 -1.07
N PHE A 90 21.23 -15.96 -0.22
CA PHE A 90 20.15 -14.99 -0.35
C PHE A 90 20.31 -13.80 0.59
N MET A 91 21.23 -13.87 1.55
CA MET A 91 21.46 -12.78 2.49
C MET A 91 22.91 -12.66 2.91
N SER A 92 23.33 -11.40 3.09
CA SER A 92 24.53 -11.06 3.85
C SER A 92 24.13 -10.43 5.18
N TYR A 93 25.02 -10.39 6.17
CA TYR A 93 24.71 -9.79 7.46
C TYR A 93 25.90 -9.09 8.10
N GLN A 94 25.57 -8.17 9.00
CA GLN A 94 26.50 -7.53 9.92
C GLN A 94 25.99 -7.70 11.35
N ILE A 95 26.88 -7.97 12.30
CA ILE A 95 26.53 -8.04 13.71
C ILE A 95 26.38 -6.61 14.23
N GLU A 96 25.19 -6.27 14.73
CA GLU A 96 24.92 -4.96 15.35
C GLU A 96 25.14 -4.96 16.85
N GLY A 97 25.05 -6.14 17.50
CA GLY A 97 25.30 -6.24 18.93
C GLY A 97 25.29 -7.67 19.44
N GLU A 98 26.07 -7.89 20.49
CA GLU A 98 26.15 -9.14 21.23
C GLU A 98 25.99 -8.86 22.71
N ARG A 99 25.33 -9.77 23.42
CA ARG A 99 25.19 -9.70 24.88
C ARG A 99 25.38 -11.07 25.49
N ASN A 100 26.34 -11.17 26.41
CA ASN A 100 26.51 -12.33 27.26
C ASN A 100 25.95 -12.04 28.66
N ASP A 101 24.80 -12.61 28.98
CA ASP A 101 24.23 -12.61 30.32
C ASP A 101 24.67 -13.85 31.09
N LYS A 102 25.84 -13.75 31.72
CA LYS A 102 26.42 -14.82 32.54
C LYS A 102 25.60 -15.18 33.78
N LYS A 103 24.69 -14.32 34.24
CA LYS A 103 23.87 -14.61 35.42
C LYS A 103 22.73 -15.57 35.10
N ASN A 104 22.24 -15.50 33.87
CA ASN A 104 21.12 -16.32 33.39
C ASN A 104 21.57 -17.39 32.38
N ASP A 105 22.88 -17.54 32.19
CA ASP A 105 23.52 -18.38 31.17
C ASP A 105 22.91 -18.19 29.77
N ARG A 106 22.74 -16.93 29.35
CA ARG A 106 22.17 -16.59 28.04
C ARG A 106 23.14 -15.80 27.19
N TYR A 107 23.17 -16.11 25.91
CA TYR A 107 23.86 -15.32 24.91
C TYR A 107 22.87 -14.86 23.85
N SER A 108 22.90 -13.56 23.56
CA SER A 108 22.04 -12.91 22.58
C SER A 108 22.89 -12.26 21.50
N VAL A 109 22.44 -12.35 20.26
CA VAL A 109 23.03 -11.66 19.12
C VAL A 109 21.94 -10.96 18.33
N ALA A 110 22.25 -9.76 17.85
CA ALA A 110 21.44 -8.98 16.93
C ALA A 110 22.25 -8.70 15.66
N ILE A 111 21.62 -8.93 14.52
CA ILE A 111 22.21 -8.73 13.20
C ILE A 111 21.35 -7.78 12.36
N ARG A 112 22.01 -7.08 11.44
CA ARG A 112 21.40 -6.45 10.28
C ARG A 112 21.65 -7.35 9.08
N ALA A 113 20.61 -7.95 8.54
CA ALA A 113 20.65 -8.72 7.31
C ALA A 113 20.37 -7.79 6.13
N LYS A 114 21.14 -7.93 5.05
CA LYS A 114 20.83 -7.38 3.74
C LYS A 114 20.41 -8.52 2.83
N ILE A 115 19.15 -8.53 2.43
CA ILE A 115 18.57 -9.58 1.58
C ILE A 115 18.81 -9.25 0.10
N ASN A 116 19.21 -10.25 -0.68
CA ASN A 116 19.34 -10.16 -2.12
C ASN A 116 17.99 -10.49 -2.78
N ASP A 117 17.12 -9.50 -2.90
CA ASP A 117 15.77 -9.67 -3.47
C ASP A 117 15.79 -10.29 -4.89
N VAL A 118 16.80 -9.95 -5.70
CA VAL A 118 16.96 -10.48 -7.06
C VAL A 118 17.20 -11.99 -7.03
N ALA A 119 18.11 -12.47 -6.16
CA ALA A 119 18.36 -13.91 -6.02
C ALA A 119 17.14 -14.65 -5.46
N VAL A 120 16.36 -13.99 -4.59
CA VAL A 120 15.10 -14.56 -4.11
C VAL A 120 14.10 -14.66 -5.25
N ASP A 121 13.87 -13.58 -6.00
CA ASP A 121 12.97 -13.52 -7.15
C ASP A 121 13.32 -14.58 -8.21
N ASP A 122 14.60 -14.69 -8.58
CA ASP A 122 15.12 -15.69 -9.53
C ASP A 122 14.78 -17.12 -9.11
N LEU A 123 14.90 -17.46 -7.81
CA LEU A 123 14.53 -18.81 -7.35
C LEU A 123 13.02 -19.07 -7.49
N PHE A 124 12.17 -18.05 -7.28
CA PHE A 124 10.72 -18.19 -7.55
C PHE A 124 10.45 -18.37 -9.04
N THR A 125 11.09 -17.56 -9.90
CA THR A 125 10.88 -17.61 -11.36
C THR A 125 11.30 -18.96 -11.94
N ARG A 126 12.51 -19.46 -11.62
CA ARG A 126 12.99 -20.77 -12.10
C ARG A 126 12.16 -21.95 -11.63
N ASN A 127 11.40 -21.79 -10.55
CA ASN A 127 10.48 -22.80 -10.03
C ASN A 127 9.01 -22.51 -10.42
N SER A 128 8.80 -21.70 -11.46
CA SER A 128 7.49 -21.41 -12.03
C SER A 128 7.37 -21.96 -13.46
N ALA A 129 6.14 -22.19 -13.91
CA ALA A 129 5.86 -22.73 -15.25
C ALA A 129 6.35 -21.79 -16.37
N ALA A 130 6.14 -20.48 -16.22
CA ALA A 130 6.61 -19.46 -17.16
C ALA A 130 8.15 -19.40 -17.20
N GLY A 131 8.81 -19.28 -16.05
CA GLY A 131 10.28 -19.21 -15.97
C GLY A 131 11.04 -20.50 -16.25
N SER A 132 10.34 -21.63 -16.48
CA SER A 132 10.95 -22.90 -16.90
C SER A 132 10.72 -23.21 -18.39
N ALA A 133 10.01 -22.33 -19.11
CA ALA A 133 9.74 -22.51 -20.53
C ALA A 133 10.98 -22.15 -21.37
N ASN A 134 11.18 -22.87 -22.48
CA ASN A 134 12.18 -22.47 -23.48
C ASN A 134 11.67 -21.24 -24.25
N ASP A 135 12.55 -20.38 -24.75
CA ASP A 135 12.21 -19.12 -25.45
C ASP A 135 11.10 -19.28 -26.51
N SER A 136 11.14 -20.37 -27.30
CA SER A 136 10.12 -20.70 -28.31
C SER A 136 8.71 -21.03 -27.76
N GLN A 137 8.54 -21.08 -26.45
CA GLN A 137 7.31 -21.48 -25.74
C GLN A 137 6.90 -20.47 -24.66
N LEU A 138 7.58 -19.31 -24.59
CA LEU A 138 7.18 -18.23 -23.71
C LEU A 138 5.78 -17.80 -24.10
N SER A 139 4.92 -17.61 -23.10
CA SER A 139 3.57 -17.14 -23.35
C SER A 139 3.57 -15.64 -23.44
N ASP A 140 2.93 -15.14 -24.50
CA ASP A 140 2.79 -13.72 -24.73
C ASP A 140 1.92 -13.06 -23.66
N PHE A 141 2.40 -11.96 -23.12
CA PHE A 141 1.71 -11.19 -22.10
C PHE A 141 1.81 -9.71 -22.44
N GLY A 142 0.78 -9.18 -23.08
CA GLY A 142 0.63 -7.73 -23.20
C GLY A 142 -0.15 -7.11 -22.07
N SER A 143 0.20 -5.88 -21.71
CA SER A 143 -0.40 -5.19 -20.57
C SER A 143 -0.51 -3.70 -20.79
N LEU A 144 -1.71 -3.17 -20.54
CA LEU A 144 -1.97 -1.72 -20.54
C LEU A 144 -1.98 -1.21 -19.10
N PHE A 145 -1.05 -0.33 -18.75
CA PHE A 145 -1.02 0.30 -17.43
C PHE A 145 -1.14 1.81 -17.58
N ILE A 146 -2.23 2.38 -17.08
CA ILE A 146 -2.52 3.81 -17.25
C ILE A 146 -2.54 4.53 -15.91
N ALA A 147 -1.91 5.70 -15.87
CA ALA A 147 -1.85 6.60 -14.74
C ALA A 147 -2.56 7.92 -15.04
N ARG A 148 -3.20 8.47 -14.02
CA ARG A 148 -3.72 9.84 -14.03
C ARG A 148 -3.42 10.55 -12.73
N VAL A 149 -3.28 11.85 -12.81
CA VAL A 149 -2.97 12.75 -11.70
C VAL A 149 -4.16 13.64 -11.41
N GLN A 150 -4.49 13.81 -10.14
CA GLN A 150 -5.43 14.83 -9.71
C GLN A 150 -4.74 16.21 -9.79
N VAL A 151 -5.15 17.02 -10.75
CA VAL A 151 -4.60 18.37 -10.97
C VAL A 151 -5.43 19.47 -10.29
N GLN A 152 -6.71 19.21 -10.02
CA GLN A 152 -7.58 20.18 -9.34
C GLN A 152 -8.59 19.49 -8.44
N GLN A 153 -8.87 20.09 -7.28
CA GLN A 153 -9.96 19.69 -6.41
C GLN A 153 -10.72 20.90 -5.89
N LYS A 154 -12.02 20.96 -6.18
CA LYS A 154 -12.94 22.01 -5.73
C LYS A 154 -13.81 21.48 -4.60
N ASN A 155 -13.55 21.97 -3.39
CA ASN A 155 -14.35 21.66 -2.21
C ASN A 155 -15.50 22.65 -2.06
N TYR A 156 -16.70 22.14 -1.85
CA TYR A 156 -17.90 22.96 -1.64
C TYR A 156 -18.07 23.26 -0.14
N LYS A 157 -18.45 24.50 0.19
CA LYS A 157 -18.79 24.88 1.57
C LYS A 157 -20.01 24.08 2.04
N LYS A 158 -20.01 23.71 3.33
CA LYS A 158 -21.16 23.04 3.97
C LYS A 158 -22.36 23.98 3.92
N ARG A 159 -23.52 23.47 3.49
CA ARG A 159 -24.77 24.22 3.57
C ARG A 159 -25.39 23.98 4.93
N VAL A 160 -25.52 25.06 5.70
CA VAL A 160 -26.16 25.09 7.02
C VAL A 160 -27.57 25.64 6.85
N VAL A 161 -28.55 24.94 7.40
CA VAL A 161 -29.94 25.42 7.48
C VAL A 161 -30.33 25.42 8.94
N ASP A 162 -30.60 26.61 9.48
CA ASP A 162 -31.09 26.81 10.83
C ASP A 162 -32.61 26.98 10.78
N VAL A 163 -33.34 26.12 11.50
CA VAL A 163 -34.79 26.23 11.64
C VAL A 163 -35.10 26.76 13.02
N THR A 164 -35.74 27.93 13.07
CA THR A 164 -36.29 28.50 14.31
C THR A 164 -37.80 28.37 14.25
N ARG A 165 -38.39 27.57 15.14
CA ARG A 165 -39.83 27.53 15.35
C ARG A 165 -40.17 28.27 16.64
N SER A 166 -41.06 29.25 16.55
CA SER A 166 -41.56 30.01 17.68
C SER A 166 -43.06 29.72 17.80
N GLU A 167 -43.46 29.05 18.87
CA GLU A 167 -44.87 28.85 19.22
C GLU A 167 -45.19 29.70 20.45
N SER A 168 -46.25 30.51 20.36
CA SER A 168 -46.81 31.27 21.46
C SER A 168 -48.15 30.66 21.84
N SER A 169 -48.33 30.25 23.10
CA SER A 169 -49.61 29.80 23.65
C SER A 169 -50.03 30.72 24.77
N SER A 170 -51.26 31.24 24.70
CA SER A 170 -51.92 31.95 25.80
C SER A 170 -52.88 31.01 26.51
N VAL A 171 -52.71 30.84 27.81
CA VAL A 171 -53.65 30.10 28.66
C VAL A 171 -54.65 31.11 29.23
N VAL A 172 -55.93 30.97 28.88
CA VAL A 172 -57.03 31.71 29.49
C VAL A 172 -57.65 30.80 30.55
N GLU A 173 -57.40 31.07 31.83
CA GLU A 173 -58.17 30.44 32.91
C GLU A 173 -59.52 31.15 33.02
N GLN A 174 -60.60 30.43 32.70
CA GLN A 174 -61.97 30.90 32.87
C GLN A 174 -62.55 30.26 34.13
N THR A 175 -62.57 31.01 35.23
CA THR A 175 -63.17 30.59 36.50
C THR A 175 -64.68 30.79 36.43
N THR A 176 -65.45 29.72 36.19
CA THR A 176 -66.91 29.77 36.31
C THR A 176 -67.34 29.85 37.78
N GLY A 177 -68.08 30.92 38.11
CA GLY A 177 -68.54 31.32 39.45
C GLY A 177 -69.38 30.30 40.20
N ILE A 178 -69.60 30.47 41.51
CA ILE A 178 -70.62 31.30 42.19
C ILE A 178 -70.21 31.26 43.69
N SER A 179 -70.23 32.27 44.58
CA SER A 179 -70.99 33.51 44.77
C SER A 179 -70.35 34.35 45.89
N ASN A 180 -70.58 35.67 45.81
CA ASN A 180 -70.58 36.69 46.86
C ASN A 180 -69.25 37.22 47.44
N ALA A 181 -69.16 38.56 47.34
CA ALA A 181 -68.24 39.51 47.96
C ALA A 181 -66.88 39.70 47.25
N GLY A 182 -66.83 40.80 46.47
CA GLY A 182 -65.69 41.52 45.90
C GLY A 182 -64.33 40.83 45.86
N ASP A 183 -63.87 40.52 44.66
CA ASP A 183 -62.45 40.22 44.44
C ASP A 183 -61.94 40.82 43.12
N VAL A 184 -60.69 41.23 43.16
CA VAL A 184 -59.96 42.05 42.20
C VAL A 184 -59.35 41.12 41.16
N ASP A 185 -59.71 41.24 39.88
CA ASP A 185 -59.14 40.42 38.80
C ASP A 185 -57.67 40.81 38.56
N ALA A 186 -56.76 40.05 39.17
CA ALA A 186 -55.33 40.11 38.90
C ALA A 186 -55.01 39.27 37.65
N VAL A 187 -54.89 39.93 36.50
CA VAL A 187 -54.43 39.30 35.24
C VAL A 187 -52.96 38.90 35.37
N ASN A 188 -52.69 37.61 35.50
CA ASN A 188 -51.34 37.04 35.42
C ASN A 188 -51.15 36.39 34.04
N THR A 189 -50.66 37.15 33.06
CA THR A 189 -50.21 36.61 31.78
C THR A 189 -48.81 35.99 31.95
N LYS A 190 -48.72 34.67 31.88
CA LYS A 190 -47.44 33.97 31.69
C LYS A 190 -47.28 33.63 30.21
N ASP A 191 -46.50 34.43 29.50
CA ASP A 191 -46.08 34.12 28.14
C ASP A 191 -44.99 33.03 28.16
N MET A 192 -45.31 31.82 27.67
CA MET A 192 -44.31 30.77 27.48
C MET A 192 -43.87 30.77 26.01
N THR A 193 -42.65 31.23 25.75
CA THR A 193 -42.02 31.12 24.42
C THR A 193 -41.19 29.84 24.38
N VAL A 194 -41.62 28.84 23.61
CA VAL A 194 -40.80 27.65 23.33
C VAL A 194 -39.99 27.92 22.06
N LYS A 195 -38.66 27.99 22.20
CA LYS A 195 -37.73 28.00 21.07
C LYS A 195 -37.17 26.59 20.87
N GLU A 196 -37.63 25.90 19.84
CA GLU A 196 -36.96 24.70 19.35
C GLU A 196 -36.02 25.10 18.20
N SER A 197 -34.72 24.90 18.39
CA SER A 197 -33.72 25.06 17.33
C SER A 197 -33.26 23.69 16.84
N GLY A 198 -33.47 23.43 15.55
CA GLY A 198 -32.92 22.26 14.85
C GLY A 198 -32.12 22.73 13.64
N GLY A 199 -30.89 22.25 13.50
CA GLY A 199 -30.02 22.55 12.36
C GLY A 199 -29.81 21.32 11.47
N SER A 200 -29.73 21.52 10.16
CA SER A 200 -29.27 20.46 9.23
C SER A 200 -28.03 20.93 8.47
N VAL A 201 -27.06 20.02 8.34
CA VAL A 201 -25.84 20.26 7.57
C VAL A 201 -25.83 19.29 6.40
N THR A 202 -25.75 19.83 5.18
CA THR A 202 -25.57 19.03 3.96
C THR A 202 -24.24 19.36 3.30
N GLN A 203 -23.52 18.33 2.85
CA GLN A 203 -22.18 18.48 2.24
C GLN A 203 -22.18 17.85 0.85
N LYS A 204 -21.77 18.65 -0.16
CA LYS A 204 -21.55 18.17 -1.52
C LYS A 204 -20.15 17.56 -1.65
N ARG A 205 -20.02 16.47 -2.40
CA ARG A 205 -18.71 15.85 -2.71
C ARG A 205 -17.83 16.85 -3.47
N ALA A 206 -16.53 16.82 -3.19
CA ALA A 206 -15.56 17.57 -3.96
C ALA A 206 -15.60 17.18 -5.44
N GLU A 207 -15.42 18.17 -6.30
CA GLU A 207 -15.24 17.97 -7.73
C GLU A 207 -13.74 17.89 -8.02
N THR A 208 -13.33 16.87 -8.76
CA THR A 208 -11.92 16.55 -9.00
C THR A 208 -11.66 16.49 -10.50
N VAL A 209 -10.61 17.19 -10.96
CA VAL A 209 -10.14 17.14 -12.34
C VAL A 209 -8.88 16.29 -12.39
N TYR A 210 -8.83 15.39 -13.37
CA TYR A 210 -7.69 14.53 -13.64
C TYR A 210 -7.02 14.88 -14.96
N GLU A 211 -5.74 14.58 -15.03
CA GLU A 211 -4.92 14.64 -16.24
C GLU A 211 -4.17 13.31 -16.39
N VAL A 212 -4.09 12.80 -17.61
CA VAL A 212 -3.26 11.62 -17.92
C VAL A 212 -1.87 12.13 -18.25
N SER A 213 -0.85 11.55 -17.62
CA SER A 213 0.54 11.88 -17.91
C SER A 213 1.13 10.80 -18.80
N GLU A 214 1.48 11.17 -20.04
CA GLU A 214 2.13 10.27 -20.99
C GLU A 214 3.49 9.80 -20.47
N ASP A 215 4.29 10.69 -19.88
CA ASP A 215 5.60 10.34 -19.30
C ASP A 215 5.50 9.22 -18.25
N TYR A 216 4.47 9.28 -17.39
CA TYR A 216 4.22 8.22 -16.41
C TYR A 216 3.75 6.93 -17.07
N ASN A 217 2.95 7.01 -18.13
CA ASN A 217 2.47 5.83 -18.85
C ASN A 217 3.60 5.12 -19.60
N THR A 218 4.50 5.86 -20.24
CA THR A 218 5.71 5.30 -20.88
C THR A 218 6.59 4.62 -19.84
N SER A 219 6.89 5.31 -18.73
CA SER A 219 7.68 4.73 -17.63
C SER A 219 7.03 3.46 -17.05
N LEU A 220 5.70 3.43 -17.01
CA LEU A 220 4.95 2.26 -16.55
C LEU A 220 5.01 1.11 -17.54
N ALA A 221 4.96 1.38 -18.85
CA ALA A 221 5.11 0.36 -19.88
C ALA A 221 6.48 -0.34 -19.77
N ASP A 222 7.55 0.44 -19.63
CA ASP A 222 8.91 -0.09 -19.44
C ASP A 222 9.01 -0.99 -18.19
N VAL A 223 8.49 -0.51 -17.06
CA VAL A 223 8.48 -1.28 -15.79
C VAL A 223 7.66 -2.57 -15.92
N VAL A 224 6.55 -2.52 -16.67
CA VAL A 224 5.73 -3.70 -16.91
C VAL A 224 6.49 -4.72 -17.76
N SER A 225 7.08 -4.30 -18.87
CA SER A 225 7.84 -5.18 -19.77
C SER A 225 9.01 -5.84 -19.05
N GLU A 226 9.85 -5.06 -18.35
CA GLU A 226 10.97 -5.58 -17.55
C GLU A 226 10.48 -6.65 -16.55
N ARG A 227 9.39 -6.39 -15.83
CA ARG A 227 8.85 -7.32 -14.83
C ARG A 227 8.24 -8.58 -15.41
N LEU A 228 7.73 -8.52 -16.63
CA LEU A 228 7.18 -9.67 -17.33
C LEU A 228 8.31 -10.55 -17.89
N GLU A 229 9.36 -9.94 -18.44
CA GLU A 229 10.57 -10.63 -18.88
C GLU A 229 11.25 -11.35 -17.71
N ASP A 230 11.46 -10.64 -16.58
CA ASP A 230 12.00 -11.19 -15.33
C ASP A 230 11.18 -12.38 -14.79
N ALA A 231 9.89 -12.44 -15.16
CA ALA A 231 8.97 -13.49 -14.74
C ALA A 231 8.86 -14.65 -15.75
N GLY A 232 9.54 -14.57 -16.89
CA GLY A 232 9.53 -15.58 -17.95
C GLY A 232 8.34 -15.48 -18.90
N TYR A 233 7.85 -14.27 -19.17
CA TYR A 233 6.83 -14.00 -20.20
C TYR A 233 7.45 -13.21 -21.36
N SER A 234 6.81 -13.29 -22.53
CA SER A 234 7.14 -12.45 -23.69
C SER A 234 6.24 -11.21 -23.66
N PRO A 235 6.73 -10.01 -23.29
CA PRO A 235 5.89 -8.82 -23.22
C PRO A 235 5.41 -8.41 -24.62
N LEU A 236 4.16 -7.95 -24.72
CA LEU A 236 3.61 -7.34 -25.93
C LEU A 236 3.14 -5.90 -25.65
N GLU A 237 3.27 -5.06 -26.65
CA GLU A 237 2.91 -3.64 -26.57
C GLU A 237 1.42 -3.45 -26.87
N TYR A 238 0.82 -2.39 -26.31
CA TYR A 238 -0.61 -2.13 -26.50
C TYR A 238 -0.93 -1.78 -27.96
N GLU A 239 0.01 -1.09 -28.60
CA GLU A 239 -0.03 -0.60 -29.96
C GLU A 239 -0.29 -1.74 -30.96
N ASP A 240 0.24 -2.93 -30.70
CA ASP A 240 0.02 -4.13 -31.52
C ASP A 240 -1.45 -4.57 -31.54
N LEU A 241 -2.25 -4.22 -30.53
CA LEU A 241 -3.68 -4.52 -30.51
C LEU A 241 -4.49 -3.68 -31.49
N THR A 242 -3.96 -2.54 -31.94
CA THR A 242 -4.69 -1.65 -32.86
C THR A 242 -4.92 -2.32 -34.22
N ASP A 243 -3.99 -3.18 -34.66
CA ASP A 243 -4.13 -4.04 -35.84
C ASP A 243 -5.28 -5.06 -35.70
N CYS A 244 -5.67 -5.37 -34.47
CA CYS A 244 -6.79 -6.23 -34.12
C CYS A 244 -8.05 -5.47 -33.69
N GLY A 245 -8.13 -4.17 -33.98
CA GLY A 245 -9.31 -3.34 -33.71
C GLY A 245 -9.44 -2.86 -32.27
N ALA A 246 -8.34 -2.82 -31.50
CA ALA A 246 -8.33 -2.05 -30.26
C ALA A 246 -8.48 -0.55 -30.54
N PRO A 247 -9.14 0.20 -29.65
CA PRO A 247 -9.14 1.66 -29.70
C PRO A 247 -7.72 2.23 -29.61
N PHE A 248 -7.49 3.39 -30.22
CA PHE A 248 -6.22 4.09 -30.07
C PHE A 248 -6.02 4.53 -28.62
N LEU A 249 -4.75 4.68 -28.22
CA LEU A 249 -4.39 4.93 -26.84
C LEU A 249 -4.94 6.28 -26.33
N GLU A 250 -5.06 7.26 -27.22
CA GLU A 250 -5.66 8.57 -26.96
C GLU A 250 -7.14 8.45 -26.54
N ASP A 251 -7.91 7.57 -27.19
CA ASP A 251 -9.31 7.31 -26.84
C ASP A 251 -9.42 6.64 -25.46
N VAL A 252 -8.49 5.74 -25.16
CA VAL A 252 -8.38 5.07 -23.86
C VAL A 252 -8.06 6.08 -22.75
N TYR A 253 -7.12 7.00 -23.00
CA TYR A 253 -6.75 8.05 -22.08
C TYR A 253 -7.90 9.01 -21.81
N GLU A 254 -8.62 9.44 -22.84
CA GLU A 254 -9.75 10.34 -22.69
C GLU A 254 -10.89 9.70 -21.90
N GLU A 255 -11.18 8.42 -22.15
CA GLU A 255 -12.17 7.69 -21.36
C GLU A 255 -11.75 7.56 -19.88
N PHE A 256 -10.48 7.27 -19.61
CA PHE A 256 -9.98 7.13 -18.24
C PHE A 256 -9.90 8.46 -17.49
N ARG A 257 -9.62 9.56 -18.21
CA ARG A 257 -9.64 10.91 -17.65
C ARG A 257 -11.03 11.29 -17.18
N SER A 258 -12.04 10.99 -18.00
CA SER A 258 -13.43 11.41 -17.79
C SER A 258 -14.18 10.57 -16.75
N ASN A 259 -13.78 9.32 -16.53
CA ASN A 259 -14.51 8.37 -15.69
C ASN A 259 -13.73 7.95 -14.46
N ALA A 260 -14.40 7.64 -13.35
CA ALA A 260 -13.73 7.20 -12.13
C ALA A 260 -12.88 5.91 -12.31
N LYS A 261 -13.18 5.09 -13.32
CA LYS A 261 -12.48 3.86 -13.72
C LYS A 261 -12.73 3.63 -15.20
N MET A 262 -11.96 2.74 -15.82
CA MET A 262 -12.22 2.37 -17.21
C MET A 262 -13.63 1.79 -17.39
N GLY A 263 -14.33 2.25 -18.43
CA GLY A 263 -15.68 1.78 -18.74
C GLY A 263 -15.69 0.32 -19.19
N SER A 264 -16.75 -0.40 -18.86
CA SER A 264 -16.85 -1.84 -19.18
C SER A 264 -16.84 -2.12 -20.69
N ARG A 265 -17.27 -1.15 -21.51
CA ARG A 265 -17.23 -1.23 -22.97
C ARG A 265 -15.80 -1.16 -23.49
N MET A 266 -15.02 -0.17 -23.06
CA MET A 266 -13.60 -0.04 -23.41
C MET A 266 -12.79 -1.27 -22.98
N VAL A 267 -12.95 -1.72 -21.72
CA VAL A 267 -12.30 -2.95 -21.24
C VAL A 267 -12.68 -4.18 -22.09
N LYS A 268 -13.94 -4.26 -22.54
CA LYS A 268 -14.37 -5.36 -23.42
C LYS A 268 -13.76 -5.23 -24.80
N SER A 269 -13.68 -4.02 -25.37
CA SER A 269 -13.09 -3.76 -26.69
C SER A 269 -11.63 -4.19 -26.73
N ILE A 270 -10.82 -3.70 -25.79
CA ILE A 270 -9.40 -4.03 -25.71
C ILE A 270 -9.19 -5.53 -25.49
N ARG A 271 -9.96 -6.14 -24.60
CA ARG A 271 -9.86 -7.58 -24.34
C ARG A 271 -10.26 -8.43 -25.55
N ASN A 272 -11.23 -7.98 -26.35
CA ASN A 272 -11.59 -8.67 -27.58
C ASN A 272 -10.47 -8.56 -28.61
N ALA A 273 -9.87 -7.37 -28.78
CA ALA A 273 -8.71 -7.21 -29.65
C ALA A 273 -7.55 -8.13 -29.23
N ALA A 274 -7.28 -8.29 -27.92
CA ALA A 274 -6.27 -9.23 -27.44
C ALA A 274 -6.62 -10.70 -27.74
N ILE A 275 -7.91 -11.06 -27.75
CA ILE A 275 -8.36 -12.39 -28.19
C ILE A 275 -8.12 -12.56 -29.69
N ASP A 276 -8.46 -11.54 -30.48
CA ASP A 276 -8.36 -11.57 -31.94
C ASP A 276 -6.89 -11.58 -32.41
N CYS A 277 -6.00 -10.88 -31.69
CA CYS A 277 -4.54 -10.93 -31.86
C CYS A 277 -3.89 -12.21 -31.32
N GLY A 278 -4.65 -13.12 -30.70
CA GLY A 278 -4.13 -14.40 -30.24
C GLY A 278 -3.18 -14.32 -29.04
N TRP A 279 -3.22 -13.24 -28.26
CA TRP A 279 -2.38 -13.10 -27.06
C TRP A 279 -2.69 -14.19 -26.04
N SER A 280 -1.71 -14.63 -25.25
CA SER A 280 -1.94 -15.63 -24.18
C SER A 280 -2.46 -14.97 -22.89
N TYR A 281 -1.93 -13.79 -22.56
CA TYR A 281 -2.35 -12.99 -21.42
C TYR A 281 -2.57 -11.54 -21.80
N PHE A 282 -3.60 -10.96 -21.18
CA PHE A 282 -3.83 -9.52 -21.20
C PHE A 282 -3.92 -8.99 -19.78
N GLY A 283 -3.15 -7.94 -19.49
CA GLY A 283 -3.18 -7.20 -18.24
C GLY A 283 -3.75 -5.80 -18.41
N MET A 284 -4.51 -5.31 -17.43
CA MET A 284 -4.94 -3.92 -17.42
C MET A 284 -4.85 -3.31 -16.01
N GLY A 285 -4.13 -2.20 -15.92
CA GLY A 285 -3.83 -1.45 -14.70
C GLY A 285 -4.31 -0.03 -14.73
N GLU A 286 -4.80 0.43 -13.59
CA GLU A 286 -5.26 1.79 -13.38
C GLU A 286 -4.56 2.34 -12.15
N VAL A 287 -3.83 3.45 -12.29
CA VAL A 287 -3.25 4.23 -11.19
C VAL A 287 -3.92 5.60 -11.15
N THR A 288 -4.40 5.98 -9.99
CA THR A 288 -4.87 7.35 -9.74
C THR A 288 -4.02 7.96 -8.65
N LEU A 289 -3.28 9.01 -8.99
CA LEU A 289 -2.53 9.83 -8.05
C LEU A 289 -3.43 10.89 -7.42
N SER A 290 -3.28 11.08 -6.11
CA SER A 290 -3.83 12.23 -5.41
C SER A 290 -3.09 13.51 -5.82
N GLY A 291 -3.69 14.66 -5.56
CA GLY A 291 -2.93 15.91 -5.60
C GLY A 291 -1.84 15.91 -4.52
N HIS A 292 -0.89 16.84 -4.64
CA HIS A 292 0.16 17.02 -3.66
C HIS A 292 -0.39 17.47 -2.31
N ARG A 293 0.17 16.93 -1.25
CA ARG A 293 0.01 17.45 0.11
C ARG A 293 1.36 17.63 0.77
N VAL A 294 1.44 18.51 1.75
CA VAL A 294 2.63 18.63 2.60
C VAL A 294 2.41 17.78 3.83
N ASP A 295 3.35 16.88 4.11
CA ASP A 295 3.33 16.10 5.34
C ASP A 295 3.68 17.01 6.53
N PRO A 296 2.83 17.10 7.56
CA PRO A 296 3.01 18.05 8.65
C PRO A 296 4.18 17.70 9.59
N ALA A 297 4.63 16.44 9.61
CA ALA A 297 5.71 16.00 10.49
C ALA A 297 7.09 16.24 9.89
N THR A 298 7.22 16.06 8.57
CA THR A 298 8.50 16.10 7.85
C THR A 298 8.66 17.33 6.97
N GLY A 299 7.56 18.00 6.59
CA GLY A 299 7.56 19.07 5.59
C GLY A 299 7.73 18.58 4.15
N LEU A 300 7.82 17.27 3.92
CA LEU A 300 7.99 16.69 2.59
C LEU A 300 6.69 16.75 1.79
N LYS A 301 6.83 16.71 0.46
CA LYS A 301 5.74 16.59 -0.50
C LYS A 301 5.31 15.13 -0.56
N ALA A 302 4.06 14.87 -0.26
CA ALA A 302 3.48 13.53 -0.26
C ALA A 302 2.41 13.38 -1.34
N VAL A 303 2.43 12.24 -2.01
CA VAL A 303 1.45 11.85 -3.03
C VAL A 303 0.97 10.43 -2.73
N ASP A 304 -0.34 10.23 -2.84
CA ASP A 304 -0.95 8.89 -2.74
C ASP A 304 -1.25 8.32 -4.13
N ALA A 305 -0.78 7.12 -4.40
CA ALA A 305 -1.11 6.35 -5.60
C ALA A 305 -2.10 5.23 -5.26
N ASN A 306 -3.29 5.27 -5.84
CA ASN A 306 -4.23 4.15 -5.77
C ASN A 306 -4.11 3.28 -7.03
N VAL A 307 -3.74 2.01 -6.87
CA VAL A 307 -3.53 1.08 -7.98
C VAL A 307 -4.55 -0.05 -7.95
N SER A 308 -5.04 -0.43 -9.13
CA SER A 308 -5.72 -1.68 -9.37
C SER A 308 -5.17 -2.35 -10.62
N TYR A 309 -5.14 -3.68 -10.66
CA TYR A 309 -4.63 -4.43 -11.80
C TYR A 309 -5.41 -5.73 -11.98
N LYS A 310 -5.68 -6.13 -13.22
CA LYS A 310 -6.41 -7.35 -13.56
C LYS A 310 -5.69 -8.05 -14.70
N VAL A 311 -5.63 -9.37 -14.64
CA VAL A 311 -5.05 -10.20 -15.70
C VAL A 311 -6.04 -11.26 -16.12
N TRP A 312 -6.18 -11.37 -17.43
CA TRP A 312 -6.98 -12.38 -18.10
C TRP A 312 -6.04 -13.32 -18.85
N ARG A 313 -6.28 -14.62 -18.69
CA ARG A 313 -5.76 -15.64 -19.58
C ARG A 313 -6.70 -15.75 -20.76
N ILE A 314 -6.15 -15.81 -21.95
CA ILE A 314 -6.87 -16.00 -23.20
C ILE A 314 -6.53 -17.40 -23.70
N GLU A 315 -7.57 -18.20 -23.92
CA GLU A 315 -7.44 -19.59 -24.34
C GLU A 315 -8.72 -19.96 -25.08
N ASP A 316 -8.60 -20.64 -26.22
CA ASP A 316 -9.73 -21.09 -27.05
C ASP A 316 -10.73 -19.96 -27.39
N GLY A 317 -10.23 -18.78 -27.75
CA GLY A 317 -11.06 -17.61 -28.09
C GLY A 317 -11.83 -17.02 -26.89
N ARG A 318 -11.46 -17.37 -25.66
CA ARG A 318 -12.15 -16.93 -24.43
C ARG A 318 -11.17 -16.35 -23.42
N SER A 319 -11.53 -15.22 -22.84
CA SER A 319 -10.79 -14.62 -21.74
C SER A 319 -11.34 -15.06 -20.38
N ARG A 320 -10.48 -15.55 -19.47
CA ARG A 320 -10.82 -15.83 -18.06
C ARG A 320 -9.91 -15.05 -17.13
N ARG A 321 -10.48 -14.34 -16.16
CA ARG A 321 -9.68 -13.59 -15.18
C ARG A 321 -8.92 -14.55 -14.26
N VAL A 322 -7.60 -14.55 -14.35
CA VAL A 322 -6.72 -15.43 -13.58
C VAL A 322 -6.08 -14.72 -12.39
N ALA A 323 -5.92 -13.40 -12.43
CA ALA A 323 -5.38 -12.66 -11.30
C ALA A 323 -5.97 -11.25 -11.23
N SER A 324 -5.94 -10.67 -10.02
CA SER A 324 -6.30 -9.27 -9.82
C SER A 324 -5.74 -8.73 -8.50
N VAL A 325 -5.41 -7.45 -8.49
CA VAL A 325 -5.13 -6.64 -7.32
C VAL A 325 -6.29 -5.67 -7.15
N ARG A 326 -6.92 -5.71 -5.98
CA ARG A 326 -7.96 -4.74 -5.62
C ARG A 326 -7.29 -3.40 -5.32
N ASN A 327 -8.05 -2.32 -5.41
CA ASN A 327 -7.58 -0.97 -5.11
C ASN A 327 -6.77 -0.93 -3.82
N LYS A 328 -5.50 -0.57 -3.94
CA LYS A 328 -4.55 -0.43 -2.84
C LYS A 328 -3.87 0.93 -2.96
N THR A 329 -3.76 1.63 -1.85
CA THR A 329 -3.11 2.94 -1.80
C THR A 329 -1.67 2.81 -1.29
N PHE A 330 -0.76 3.50 -1.96
CA PHE A 330 0.63 3.70 -1.57
C PHE A 330 0.90 5.18 -1.41
N THR A 331 1.76 5.53 -0.47
CA THR A 331 2.23 6.90 -0.30
C THR A 331 3.72 6.95 -0.59
N ALA A 332 4.14 7.96 -1.34
CA ALA A 332 5.53 8.37 -1.48
C ALA A 332 5.71 9.79 -0.96
N MET A 333 6.90 10.09 -0.47
CA MET A 333 7.26 11.38 0.11
C MET A 333 8.63 11.81 -0.42
N HIS A 334 8.70 12.99 -1.02
CA HIS A 334 9.95 13.54 -1.55
C HIS A 334 10.06 15.05 -1.26
N THR A 335 11.24 15.60 -1.48
CA THR A 335 11.50 17.05 -1.37
C THR A 335 10.81 17.87 -2.47
N ASN A 336 10.42 17.23 -3.58
CA ASN A 336 9.77 17.86 -4.72
C ASN A 336 8.57 17.04 -5.18
N GLU A 337 7.64 17.70 -5.86
CA GLU A 337 6.33 17.15 -6.20
C GLU A 337 6.41 16.05 -7.28
N VAL A 338 7.20 16.28 -8.34
CA VAL A 338 7.36 15.34 -9.47
C VAL A 338 8.00 14.03 -9.02
N ALA A 339 9.05 14.08 -8.20
CA ALA A 339 9.71 12.89 -7.68
C ALA A 339 8.79 12.09 -6.74
N ALA A 340 7.95 12.77 -5.96
CA ALA A 340 6.95 12.09 -5.13
C ALA A 340 5.89 11.38 -5.99
N GLU A 341 5.46 11.98 -7.10
CA GLU A 341 4.55 11.32 -8.06
C GLU A 341 5.19 10.10 -8.71
N GLN A 342 6.39 10.28 -9.28
CA GLN A 342 7.10 9.21 -9.97
C GLN A 342 7.37 8.02 -9.05
N GLU A 343 7.85 8.26 -7.82
CA GLU A 343 8.04 7.20 -6.83
C GLU A 343 6.71 6.50 -6.47
N ALA A 344 5.63 7.27 -6.28
CA ALA A 344 4.32 6.70 -5.93
C ALA A 344 3.77 5.81 -7.04
N VAL A 345 3.86 6.25 -8.30
CA VAL A 345 3.40 5.49 -9.48
C VAL A 345 4.18 4.18 -9.61
N ILE A 346 5.52 4.25 -9.62
CA ILE A 346 6.38 3.06 -9.78
C ILE A 346 6.14 2.08 -8.64
N LYS A 347 6.11 2.54 -7.38
CA LYS A 347 5.89 1.69 -6.20
C LYS A 347 4.54 0.98 -6.25
N ALA A 348 3.51 1.67 -6.71
CA ALA A 348 2.18 1.10 -6.82
C ALA A 348 2.10 0.06 -7.96
N ALA A 349 2.71 0.35 -9.11
CA ALA A 349 2.80 -0.58 -10.23
C ALA A 349 3.61 -1.83 -9.90
N ASP A 350 4.79 -1.67 -9.32
CA ASP A 350 5.68 -2.77 -8.90
C ASP A 350 4.97 -3.71 -7.92
N TYR A 351 4.25 -3.15 -6.94
CA TYR A 351 3.43 -3.96 -6.03
C TYR A 351 2.35 -4.76 -6.77
N ALA A 352 1.66 -4.12 -7.71
CA ALA A 352 0.56 -4.75 -8.44
C ALA A 352 1.08 -5.91 -9.32
N LEU A 353 2.16 -5.68 -10.06
CA LEU A 353 2.83 -6.66 -10.91
C LEU A 353 3.37 -7.83 -10.09
N LYS A 354 4.19 -7.57 -9.05
CA LYS A 354 4.70 -8.61 -8.14
C LYS A 354 3.58 -9.46 -7.55
N THR A 355 2.47 -8.84 -7.16
CA THR A 355 1.33 -9.55 -6.60
C THR A 355 0.62 -10.42 -7.63
N VAL A 356 0.49 -9.97 -8.89
CA VAL A 356 -0.16 -10.75 -9.93
C VAL A 356 0.74 -11.84 -10.47
N ILE A 357 2.01 -11.57 -10.76
CA ILE A 357 3.00 -12.57 -11.16
C ILE A 357 3.04 -13.71 -10.13
N ALA A 358 3.12 -13.39 -8.83
CA ALA A 358 3.06 -14.41 -7.78
C ALA A 358 1.76 -15.24 -7.81
N LYS A 359 0.63 -14.66 -8.20
CA LYS A 359 -0.64 -15.41 -8.37
C LYS A 359 -0.64 -16.28 -9.62
N LEU A 360 -0.01 -15.86 -10.70
CA LEU A 360 0.14 -16.66 -11.92
C LEU A 360 1.08 -17.85 -11.67
N GLN A 361 2.24 -17.59 -11.07
CA GLN A 361 3.21 -18.62 -10.67
C GLN A 361 2.61 -19.63 -9.67
N ALA A 362 1.76 -19.18 -8.73
CA ALA A 362 1.08 -20.07 -7.79
C ALA A 362 0.02 -20.96 -8.46
N LYS A 363 -0.48 -20.54 -9.63
CA LYS A 363 -1.45 -21.31 -10.42
C LYS A 363 -0.79 -22.17 -11.50
N GLU A 364 0.54 -22.12 -11.60
CA GLU A 364 1.33 -22.82 -12.63
C GLU A 364 0.84 -22.51 -14.05
N VAL A 365 0.47 -21.24 -14.23
CA VAL A 365 0.01 -20.70 -15.49
C VAL A 365 1.26 -20.25 -16.25
N ARG A 366 1.43 -20.76 -17.47
CA ARG A 366 2.41 -20.26 -18.44
C ARG A 366 1.69 -19.32 -19.37
#